data_AF-A0A926F843-F1
#
_entry.id   AF-A0A926F843-F1
#
_cell.length_a   1.000
_cell.length_b   1.000
_cell.length_c   1.000
_cell.angle_alpha   90.00
_cell.angle_beta   90.00
_cell.angle_gamma   90.00
#
_symmetry.space_group_name_H-M   'P 1'
#
loop_
_entity.id
_entity.type
_entity.pdbx_description
1 polymer ?
#
loop_
_entity_poly.entity_id
_entity_poly.type
_entity_poly.pdbx_seq_one_letter_code
_entity_poly.pdbx_strand_id
1 'polypeptide(L)'
;MKQIELIATYEDLKKIPLDERVSAYFGDYGMHYLVNDVDIDKAIKLRDEALIAMGMTHEEYLSDKQFMYRQNIRLKMREGMMADKIEEKDTIVFVNPQAVQGTDIEKILKEDIEGVNAETKMCAVNCEGYKIVVPFRNILGIQNDIEQDRHFGFDNCEPLLDARESDADTLVKETREEVRENNMLSDKFDLVVIFDKPVLFTCERLNRNLPIEGVNYYEFSNNA
;
A
#
# COMPACT_ATOMS: atom_id res chain seq x y z
N MET A 1 -3.90 21.95 -10.08
CA MET A 1 -2.69 21.45 -9.38
C MET A 1 -2.83 19.98 -9.02
N LYS A 2 -3.74 19.59 -8.12
CA LYS A 2 -3.92 18.19 -7.68
C LYS A 2 -4.13 17.16 -8.82
N GLN A 3 -4.84 17.52 -9.89
CA GLN A 3 -4.99 16.63 -11.06
C GLN A 3 -3.71 16.49 -11.89
N ILE A 4 -2.86 17.52 -11.93
CA ILE A 4 -1.59 17.46 -12.67
C ILE A 4 -0.61 16.57 -11.91
N GLU A 5 -0.58 16.67 -10.58
CA GLU A 5 0.20 15.76 -9.73
C GLU A 5 -0.24 14.29 -9.89
N LEU A 6 -1.55 14.05 -10.08
CA LEU A 6 -2.07 12.71 -10.38
C LEU A 6 -1.50 12.17 -11.70
N ILE A 7 -1.62 12.95 -12.78
CA ILE A 7 -1.12 12.57 -14.10
C ILE A 7 0.40 12.37 -14.07
N ALA A 8 1.16 13.33 -13.53
CA ALA A 8 2.61 13.26 -13.44
C ALA A 8 3.08 12.03 -12.65
N THR A 9 2.37 11.68 -11.58
CA THR A 9 2.66 10.46 -10.79
C THR A 9 2.42 9.20 -11.61
N TYR A 10 1.32 9.14 -12.37
CA TYR A 10 1.03 8.02 -13.25
C TYR A 10 2.09 7.87 -14.35
N GLU A 11 2.49 8.96 -15.00
CA GLU A 11 3.54 8.98 -16.01
C GLU A 11 4.89 8.49 -15.48
N ASP A 12 5.25 8.88 -14.25
CA ASP A 12 6.46 8.40 -13.58
C ASP A 12 6.40 6.90 -13.28
N LEU A 13 5.29 6.40 -12.74
CA LEU A 13 5.14 4.98 -12.38
C LEU A 13 5.04 4.07 -13.62
N LYS A 14 4.42 4.55 -14.71
CA LYS A 14 4.37 3.86 -15.99
C LYS A 14 5.63 4.03 -16.83
N LYS A 15 6.59 4.85 -16.37
CA LYS A 15 7.82 5.18 -17.09
C LYS A 15 7.54 5.70 -18.52
N ILE A 16 6.51 6.54 -18.67
CA ILE A 16 6.17 7.16 -19.96
C ILE A 16 7.37 8.02 -20.43
N PRO A 17 7.85 7.85 -21.68
CA PRO A 17 8.93 8.65 -22.24
C PRO A 17 8.65 10.15 -22.18
N LEU A 18 9.68 10.97 -21.89
CA LEU A 18 9.52 12.40 -21.64
C LEU A 18 8.83 13.16 -22.78
N ASP A 19 9.10 12.76 -24.03
CA ASP A 19 8.51 13.32 -25.25
C ASP A 19 7.05 12.91 -25.48
N GLU A 20 6.58 11.86 -24.79
CA GLU A 20 5.19 11.43 -24.82
C GLU A 20 4.36 11.97 -23.65
N ARG A 21 4.99 12.59 -22.64
CA ARG A 21 4.29 13.09 -21.46
C ARG A 21 3.44 14.32 -21.76
N VAL A 22 2.33 14.43 -21.03
CA VAL A 22 1.46 15.61 -21.00
C VAL A 22 1.79 16.52 -19.83
N SER A 23 2.59 16.06 -18.87
CA SER A 23 3.08 16.86 -17.74
C SER A 23 4.58 17.14 -17.81
N ALA A 24 4.98 18.27 -17.23
CA ALA A 24 6.37 18.65 -17.04
C ALA A 24 6.59 19.19 -15.62
N TYR A 25 7.82 19.08 -15.12
CA TYR A 25 8.20 19.55 -13.79
C TYR A 25 8.93 20.88 -13.88
N PHE A 26 8.46 21.87 -13.12
CA PHE A 26 9.12 23.16 -13.01
C PHE A 26 9.94 23.22 -11.71
N GLY A 27 11.24 22.96 -11.83
CA GLY A 27 12.15 22.81 -10.68
C GLY A 27 12.16 23.99 -9.72
N ASP A 28 12.13 25.22 -10.23
CA ASP A 28 12.25 26.42 -9.40
C ASP A 28 11.02 26.69 -8.50
N TYR A 29 9.85 26.15 -8.87
CA TYR A 29 8.61 26.27 -8.07
C TYR A 29 8.17 24.94 -7.47
N GLY A 30 8.91 23.86 -7.69
CA GLY A 30 8.62 22.55 -7.12
C GLY A 30 7.26 21.97 -7.52
N MET A 31 6.76 22.28 -8.72
CA MET A 31 5.39 21.95 -9.13
C MET A 31 5.31 21.39 -10.55
N HIS A 32 4.34 20.50 -10.78
CA HIS A 32 4.03 20.03 -12.14
C HIS A 32 3.03 20.95 -12.84
N TYR A 33 3.19 21.04 -14.16
CA TYR A 33 2.28 21.75 -15.06
C TYR A 33 2.02 20.90 -16.30
N LEU A 34 0.97 21.22 -17.05
CA LEU A 34 0.72 20.61 -18.35
C LEU A 34 1.63 21.25 -19.40
N VAL A 35 2.19 20.43 -20.29
CA VAL A 35 3.01 20.92 -21.41
C VAL A 35 2.19 21.90 -22.27
N ASN A 36 2.84 22.91 -22.85
CA ASN A 36 2.17 23.85 -23.74
C ASN A 36 1.60 23.13 -24.97
N ASP A 37 0.42 23.57 -25.43
CA ASP A 37 -0.29 22.99 -26.58
C ASP A 37 -0.60 21.50 -26.45
N VAL A 38 -0.71 21.01 -25.21
CA VAL A 38 -1.04 19.61 -24.96
C VAL A 38 -2.44 19.27 -25.45
N ASP A 39 -2.58 18.07 -26.01
CA ASP A 39 -3.87 17.47 -26.29
C ASP A 39 -4.63 17.24 -24.98
N ILE A 40 -5.70 18.00 -24.78
CA ILE A 40 -6.53 17.95 -23.57
C ILE A 40 -7.23 16.61 -23.42
N ASP A 41 -7.64 15.98 -24.52
CA ASP A 41 -8.30 14.66 -24.46
C ASP A 41 -7.32 13.59 -24.00
N LYS A 42 -6.05 13.68 -24.43
CA LYS A 42 -4.96 12.83 -23.92
C LYS A 42 -4.74 13.04 -22.42
N ALA A 43 -4.73 14.28 -21.94
CA ALA A 43 -4.56 14.57 -20.52
C ALA A 43 -5.74 14.05 -19.67
N ILE A 44 -6.97 14.18 -20.17
CA ILE A 44 -8.18 13.63 -19.54
C ILE A 44 -8.09 12.11 -19.46
N LYS A 45 -7.69 11.45 -20.55
CA LYS A 45 -7.54 9.98 -20.59
C LYS A 45 -6.50 9.50 -19.56
N LEU A 46 -5.33 10.14 -19.50
CA LEU A 46 -4.29 9.78 -18.53
C LEU A 46 -4.74 10.00 -17.08
N ARG A 47 -5.51 11.06 -16.81
CA ARG A 47 -6.12 11.27 -15.49
C ARG A 47 -7.05 10.12 -15.12
N ASP A 48 -7.88 9.67 -16.05
CA ASP A 48 -8.85 8.60 -15.80
C ASP A 48 -8.15 7.25 -15.60
N GLU A 49 -7.11 6.95 -16.38
CA GLU A 49 -6.24 5.78 -16.17
C GLU A 49 -5.53 5.82 -14.82
N ALA A 50 -5.10 6.99 -14.37
CA ALA A 50 -4.50 7.18 -13.05
C ALA A 50 -5.51 6.96 -11.91
N LEU A 51 -6.76 7.42 -12.07
CA LEU A 51 -7.85 7.16 -11.11
C LEU A 51 -8.19 5.67 -11.01
N ILE A 52 -8.23 4.97 -12.16
CA ILE A 52 -8.40 3.52 -12.22
C ILE A 52 -7.26 2.82 -11.47
N ALA A 53 -6.02 3.23 -11.70
CA ALA A 53 -4.85 2.68 -11.00
C ALA A 53 -4.89 2.89 -9.48
N MET A 54 -5.51 3.97 -9.00
CA MET A 54 -5.74 4.17 -7.57
C MET A 54 -6.94 3.37 -7.03
N GLY A 55 -7.84 2.93 -7.91
CA GLY A 55 -9.14 2.34 -7.56
C GLY A 55 -10.06 3.37 -6.90
N MET A 56 -10.10 4.60 -7.42
CA MET A 56 -10.89 5.70 -6.87
C MET A 56 -11.64 6.46 -7.96
N THR A 57 -12.77 7.08 -7.59
CA THR A 57 -13.48 8.02 -8.47
C THR A 57 -12.82 9.40 -8.46
N HIS A 58 -13.22 10.23 -9.41
CA HIS A 58 -12.73 11.61 -9.48
C HIS A 58 -13.16 12.43 -8.26
N GLU A 59 -14.40 12.25 -7.80
CA GLU A 59 -14.96 12.94 -6.63
C GLU A 59 -14.25 12.53 -5.32
N GLU A 60 -14.02 11.23 -5.13
CA GLU A 60 -13.28 10.70 -3.98
C GLU A 60 -11.86 11.28 -3.96
N TYR A 61 -11.18 11.25 -5.11
CA TYR A 61 -9.85 11.81 -5.23
C TYR A 61 -9.83 13.29 -4.88
N LEU A 62 -10.77 14.10 -5.38
CA LEU A 62 -10.78 15.54 -5.14
C LEU A 62 -11.09 15.89 -3.67
N SER A 63 -12.03 15.19 -3.05
CA SER A 63 -12.49 15.46 -1.69
C SER A 63 -11.47 15.13 -0.60
N ASP A 64 -10.59 14.15 -0.84
CA ASP A 64 -9.66 13.66 0.16
C ASP A 64 -8.39 14.54 0.28
N LYS A 65 -8.18 15.12 1.46
CA LYS A 65 -7.05 16.03 1.72
C LYS A 65 -5.70 15.32 1.73
N GLN A 66 -5.65 14.00 1.92
CA GLN A 66 -4.38 13.28 1.95
C GLN A 66 -3.64 13.37 0.60
N PHE A 67 -4.39 13.44 -0.51
CA PHE A 67 -3.84 13.56 -1.87
C PHE A 67 -3.45 14.99 -2.26
N MET A 68 -3.37 15.91 -1.30
CA MET A 68 -2.62 17.15 -1.50
C MET A 68 -1.11 16.89 -1.59
N TYR A 69 -0.64 15.78 -1.01
CA TYR A 69 0.74 15.36 -1.05
C TYR A 69 0.95 14.30 -2.11
N ARG A 70 1.87 14.57 -3.05
CA ARG A 70 2.20 13.66 -4.15
C ARG A 70 2.65 12.27 -3.67
N GLN A 71 3.32 12.21 -2.53
CA GLN A 71 3.74 10.94 -1.93
C GLN A 71 2.56 10.01 -1.67
N ASN A 72 1.43 10.54 -1.17
CA ASN A 72 0.23 9.75 -0.88
C ASN A 72 -0.46 9.29 -2.16
N ILE A 73 -0.47 10.14 -3.20
CA ILE A 73 -0.93 9.75 -4.55
C ILE A 73 -0.10 8.56 -5.04
N ARG A 74 1.23 8.67 -4.93
CA ARG A 74 2.16 7.64 -5.38
C ARG A 74 1.98 6.33 -4.62
N LEU A 75 1.90 6.34 -3.29
CA LEU A 75 1.69 5.12 -2.50
C LEU A 75 0.36 4.44 -2.85
N LYS A 76 -0.72 5.22 -2.99
CA LYS A 76 -2.04 4.67 -3.33
C LYS A 76 -2.09 4.10 -4.74
N MET A 77 -1.43 4.75 -5.69
CA MET A 77 -1.33 4.27 -7.07
C MET A 77 -0.44 3.02 -7.17
N ARG A 78 0.68 2.98 -6.42
CA ARG A 78 1.53 1.79 -6.31
C ARG A 78 0.72 0.59 -5.80
N GLU A 79 -0.08 0.79 -4.75
CA GLU A 79 -0.95 -0.24 -4.18
C GLU A 79 -1.89 -0.85 -5.23
N GLY A 80 -2.56 -0.03 -6.04
CA GLY A 80 -3.49 -0.55 -7.05
C GLY A 80 -2.83 -1.13 -8.30
N MET A 81 -1.57 -0.78 -8.60
CA MET A 81 -0.81 -1.33 -9.72
C MET A 81 -0.01 -2.60 -9.37
N MET A 82 0.07 -2.97 -8.09
CA MET A 82 0.95 -4.04 -7.62
C MET A 82 0.49 -5.43 -8.06
N ALA A 83 -0.81 -5.64 -8.27
CA ALA A 83 -1.35 -6.94 -8.67
C ALA A 83 -0.73 -7.46 -9.98
N ASP A 84 -0.34 -6.56 -10.89
CA ASP A 84 0.28 -6.90 -12.18
C ASP A 84 1.81 -7.04 -12.08
N LYS A 85 2.38 -6.97 -10.86
CA LYS A 85 3.82 -6.92 -10.60
C LYS A 85 4.34 -8.07 -9.75
N ILE A 86 3.46 -8.87 -9.17
CA ILE A 86 3.82 -9.97 -8.29
C ILE A 86 2.95 -11.19 -8.61
N GLU A 87 3.52 -12.36 -8.45
CA GLU A 87 2.88 -13.65 -8.63
C GLU A 87 3.20 -14.57 -7.44
N GLU A 88 2.52 -15.71 -7.36
CA GLU A 88 2.87 -16.73 -6.38
C GLU A 88 4.30 -17.23 -6.61
N LYS A 89 5.03 -17.49 -5.53
CA LYS A 89 6.45 -17.91 -5.49
C LYS A 89 7.47 -16.81 -5.83
N ASP A 90 7.04 -15.62 -6.18
CA ASP A 90 7.95 -14.48 -6.19
C ASP A 90 8.46 -14.23 -4.76
N THR A 91 9.76 -13.97 -4.64
CA THR A 91 10.36 -13.50 -3.38
C THR A 91 10.25 -11.98 -3.33
N ILE A 92 9.48 -11.44 -2.40
CA ILE A 92 9.27 -10.00 -2.26
C ILE A 92 10.03 -9.42 -1.07
N VAL A 93 10.41 -8.14 -1.20
CA VAL A 93 10.93 -7.31 -0.12
C VAL A 93 9.84 -6.33 0.31
N PHE A 94 9.49 -6.31 1.61
CA PHE A 94 8.35 -5.54 2.10
C PHE A 94 8.57 -4.98 3.52
N VAL A 95 7.84 -3.91 3.84
CA VAL A 95 7.76 -3.37 5.21
C VAL A 95 6.88 -4.28 6.05
N ASN A 96 7.43 -4.83 7.12
CA ASN A 96 6.73 -5.73 8.02
C ASN A 96 5.53 -5.02 8.69
N PRO A 97 4.28 -5.42 8.38
CA PRO A 97 3.08 -4.78 8.94
C PRO A 97 2.94 -5.01 10.46
N GLN A 98 3.70 -5.93 11.05
CA GLN A 98 3.68 -6.25 12.47
C GLN A 98 4.84 -5.59 13.26
N ALA A 99 5.65 -4.73 12.63
CA ALA A 99 6.78 -4.08 13.29
C ALA A 99 6.31 -3.04 14.34
N VAL A 100 6.17 -3.48 15.61
CA VAL A 100 5.83 -2.62 16.76
C VAL A 100 7.04 -1.84 17.27
N GLN A 101 6.82 -0.68 17.89
CA GLN A 101 7.90 0.11 18.50
C GLN A 101 8.51 -0.64 19.71
N GLY A 102 9.84 -0.82 19.72
CA GLY A 102 10.58 -1.33 20.86
C GLY A 102 10.88 -2.84 20.88
N THR A 103 10.50 -3.57 19.83
CA THR A 103 10.92 -4.95 19.60
C THR A 103 12.07 -5.01 18.60
N ASP A 104 12.95 -6.02 18.72
CA ASP A 104 14.02 -6.32 17.75
C ASP A 104 13.48 -6.92 16.43
N ILE A 105 12.21 -6.69 16.11
CA ILE A 105 11.58 -7.20 14.89
C ILE A 105 12.16 -6.43 13.70
N GLU A 106 12.66 -7.17 12.72
CA GLU A 106 13.15 -6.61 11.46
C GLU A 106 12.02 -5.84 10.76
N LYS A 107 12.30 -4.57 10.43
CA LYS A 107 11.31 -3.63 9.85
C LYS A 107 11.00 -3.92 8.39
N ILE A 108 11.98 -4.46 7.67
CA ILE A 108 11.89 -4.83 6.27
C ILE A 108 12.28 -6.29 6.21
N LEU A 109 11.42 -7.10 5.60
CA LEU A 109 11.60 -8.54 5.46
C LEU A 109 11.69 -8.90 3.99
N LYS A 110 12.21 -10.10 3.73
CA LYS A 110 12.26 -10.70 2.39
C LYS A 110 11.76 -12.13 2.46
N GLU A 111 10.66 -12.42 1.76
CA GLU A 111 9.99 -13.72 1.84
C GLU A 111 9.29 -14.11 0.54
N ASP A 112 9.04 -15.41 0.38
CA ASP A 112 8.30 -15.96 -0.75
C ASP A 112 6.79 -15.77 -0.58
N ILE A 113 6.13 -15.36 -1.67
CA ILE A 113 4.68 -15.27 -1.74
C ILE A 113 4.07 -16.67 -1.78
N GLU A 114 3.16 -16.94 -0.85
CA GLU A 114 2.31 -18.14 -0.85
C GLU A 114 0.95 -17.92 -1.52
N GLY A 115 0.49 -16.68 -1.64
CA GLY A 115 -0.80 -16.37 -2.26
C GLY A 115 -1.00 -14.88 -2.50
N VAL A 116 -1.71 -14.53 -3.57
CA VAL A 116 -2.02 -13.15 -3.97
C VAL A 116 -3.53 -12.95 -4.06
N ASN A 117 -4.04 -11.88 -3.45
CA ASN A 117 -5.42 -11.44 -3.58
C ASN A 117 -5.46 -10.01 -4.13
N ALA A 118 -5.71 -9.90 -5.43
CA ALA A 118 -5.80 -8.62 -6.12
C ALA A 118 -7.02 -7.78 -5.70
N GLU A 119 -8.14 -8.42 -5.31
CA GLU A 119 -9.36 -7.73 -4.89
C GLU A 119 -9.15 -7.01 -3.57
N THR A 120 -8.54 -7.69 -2.59
CA THR A 120 -8.24 -7.09 -1.27
C THR A 120 -6.90 -6.38 -1.23
N LYS A 121 -6.13 -6.39 -2.33
CA LYS A 121 -4.80 -5.79 -2.46
C LYS A 121 -3.82 -6.29 -1.39
N MET A 122 -3.79 -7.60 -1.18
CA MET A 122 -2.95 -8.26 -0.16
C MET A 122 -2.26 -9.48 -0.76
N CYS A 123 -1.07 -9.79 -0.25
CA CYS A 123 -0.46 -11.10 -0.44
C CYS A 123 -0.22 -11.78 0.92
N ALA A 124 -0.04 -13.09 0.90
CA ALA A 124 0.36 -13.87 2.06
C ALA A 124 1.79 -14.36 1.84
N VAL A 125 2.64 -14.22 2.85
CA VAL A 125 4.01 -14.73 2.88
C VAL A 125 4.20 -15.65 4.09
N ASN A 126 5.14 -16.57 4.00
CA ASN A 126 5.53 -17.44 5.11
C ASN A 126 6.80 -16.91 5.75
N CYS A 127 6.70 -16.43 6.98
CA CYS A 127 7.85 -16.06 7.78
C CYS A 127 8.06 -17.16 8.82
N GLU A 128 9.15 -17.92 8.72
CA GLU A 128 9.58 -18.90 9.74
C GLU A 128 8.45 -19.80 10.30
N GLY A 129 7.51 -20.24 9.47
CA GLY A 129 6.42 -21.16 9.85
C GLY A 129 5.12 -20.50 10.29
N TYR A 130 5.00 -19.17 10.23
CA TYR A 130 3.74 -18.45 10.39
C TYR A 130 3.44 -17.60 9.16
N LYS A 131 2.14 -17.43 8.85
CA LYS A 131 1.70 -16.66 7.70
C LYS A 131 1.49 -15.20 8.08
N ILE A 132 2.11 -14.29 7.34
CA ILE A 132 1.86 -12.85 7.43
C ILE A 132 1.05 -12.41 6.20
N VAL A 133 0.00 -11.63 6.42
CA VAL A 133 -0.71 -10.94 5.35
C VAL A 133 -0.09 -9.56 5.16
N VAL A 134 0.40 -9.30 3.95
CA VAL A 134 1.12 -8.08 3.59
C VAL A 134 0.26 -7.28 2.62
N PRO A 135 -0.14 -6.04 2.97
CA PRO A 135 -0.79 -5.13 2.04
C PRO A 135 0.12 -4.78 0.86
N PHE A 136 -0.43 -4.63 -0.33
CA PHE A 136 0.36 -4.26 -1.52
C PHE A 136 1.12 -2.94 -1.35
N ARG A 137 0.57 -1.98 -0.59
CA ARG A 137 1.27 -0.72 -0.26
C ARG A 137 2.60 -0.92 0.50
N ASN A 138 2.76 -2.05 1.20
CA ASN A 138 3.97 -2.37 1.96
C ASN A 138 5.07 -3.04 1.13
N ILE A 139 4.76 -3.49 -0.09
CA ILE A 139 5.72 -4.15 -0.96
C ILE A 139 6.64 -3.08 -1.59
N LEU A 140 7.94 -3.30 -1.47
CA LEU A 140 8.99 -2.38 -1.92
C LEU A 140 9.64 -2.90 -3.20
N GLY A 141 9.94 -4.19 -3.26
CA GLY A 141 10.68 -4.76 -4.37
C GLY A 141 10.46 -6.26 -4.51
N ILE A 142 11.08 -6.81 -5.55
CA ILE A 142 11.11 -8.24 -5.85
C ILE A 142 12.55 -8.69 -5.99
N GLN A 143 12.85 -9.92 -5.58
CA GLN A 143 14.13 -10.55 -5.85
C GLN A 143 14.24 -10.81 -7.35
N ASN A 144 15.31 -10.34 -7.96
CA ASN A 144 15.59 -10.53 -9.37
C ASN A 144 17.06 -10.89 -9.53
N ASP A 145 17.38 -12.16 -9.78
CA ASP A 145 18.75 -12.65 -9.89
C ASP A 145 19.56 -12.09 -11.08
N ILE A 146 18.89 -11.37 -11.99
CA ILE A 146 19.55 -10.63 -13.08
C ILE A 146 20.06 -9.27 -12.56
N GLU A 147 19.34 -8.66 -11.63
CA GLU A 147 19.71 -7.40 -10.98
C GLU A 147 20.96 -7.61 -10.14
N GLN A 148 21.92 -6.69 -10.19
CA GLN A 148 23.15 -6.77 -9.40
C GLN A 148 23.20 -5.71 -8.30
N ASP A 149 22.24 -4.80 -8.30
CA ASP A 149 22.18 -3.71 -7.34
C ASP A 149 21.53 -4.15 -6.02
N ARG A 150 21.97 -3.48 -4.95
CA ARG A 150 21.47 -3.68 -3.59
C ARG A 150 20.44 -2.61 -3.26
N HIS A 151 19.23 -3.04 -2.90
CA HIS A 151 18.13 -2.16 -2.51
C HIS A 151 17.47 -2.66 -1.22
N PHE A 152 17.06 -1.72 -0.35
CA PHE A 152 16.38 -2.01 0.92
C PHE A 152 17.18 -2.93 1.87
N GLY A 153 18.50 -2.97 1.70
CA GLY A 153 19.39 -3.85 2.45
C GLY A 153 19.61 -5.25 1.85
N PHE A 154 18.95 -5.59 0.75
CA PHE A 154 19.02 -6.91 0.10
C PHE A 154 19.68 -6.85 -1.29
N ASP A 155 20.50 -7.85 -1.59
CA ASP A 155 21.18 -7.99 -2.89
C ASP A 155 20.22 -8.50 -3.97
N ASN A 156 20.43 -8.05 -5.21
CA ASN A 156 19.65 -8.43 -6.39
C ASN A 156 18.14 -8.15 -6.19
N CYS A 157 17.82 -6.98 -5.64
CA CYS A 157 16.44 -6.57 -5.38
C CYS A 157 16.03 -5.47 -6.36
N GLU A 158 15.04 -5.73 -7.19
CA GLU A 158 14.46 -4.74 -8.10
C GLU A 158 13.37 -3.92 -7.38
N PRO A 159 13.51 -2.58 -7.27
CA PRO A 159 12.47 -1.74 -6.70
C PRO A 159 11.21 -1.71 -7.57
N LEU A 160 10.07 -2.11 -7.01
CA LEU A 160 8.80 -2.15 -7.73
C LEU A 160 8.11 -0.79 -7.72
N LEU A 161 7.72 -0.35 -8.93
CA LEU A 161 6.96 0.88 -9.15
C LEU A 161 7.68 2.09 -8.51
N ASP A 162 8.97 2.22 -8.84
CA ASP A 162 9.85 3.31 -8.39
C ASP A 162 10.02 3.40 -6.86
N ALA A 163 9.85 2.30 -6.11
CA ALA A 163 10.00 2.29 -4.65
C ALA A 163 11.35 2.88 -4.20
N ARG A 164 11.34 3.63 -3.10
CA ARG A 164 12.50 4.33 -2.54
C ARG A 164 12.67 4.00 -1.07
N GLU A 165 13.90 4.10 -0.55
CA GLU A 165 14.18 3.92 0.87
C GLU A 165 13.31 4.82 1.77
N SER A 166 13.05 6.06 1.33
CA SER A 166 12.16 6.99 2.05
C SER A 166 10.72 6.50 2.16
N ASP A 167 10.26 5.63 1.25
CA ASP A 167 8.94 5.01 1.36
C ASP A 167 8.92 3.99 2.48
N ALA A 168 9.99 3.21 2.64
CA ALA A 168 10.10 2.25 3.72
C ALA A 168 10.00 2.97 5.07
N ASP A 169 10.71 4.08 5.24
CA ASP A 169 10.64 4.89 6.46
C ASP A 169 9.24 5.44 6.73
N THR A 170 8.56 5.91 5.67
CA THR A 170 7.20 6.45 5.77
C THR A 170 6.20 5.36 6.16
N LEU A 171 6.24 4.22 5.47
CA LEU A 171 5.37 3.08 5.71
C LEU A 171 5.61 2.48 7.09
N VAL A 172 6.87 2.35 7.52
CA VAL A 172 7.19 1.91 8.89
C VAL A 172 6.56 2.86 9.92
N LYS A 173 6.60 4.17 9.69
CA LYS A 173 5.97 5.15 10.59
C LYS A 173 4.45 5.00 10.58
N GLU A 174 3.82 4.88 9.42
CA GLU A 174 2.36 4.71 9.31
C GLU A 174 1.89 3.41 9.94
N THR A 175 2.54 2.28 9.66
CA THR A 175 2.25 0.98 10.29
C THR A 175 2.34 1.08 11.81
N ARG A 176 3.32 1.81 12.35
CA ARG A 176 3.43 2.04 13.80
C ARG A 176 2.29 2.86 14.37
N GLU A 177 1.85 3.89 13.65
CA GLU A 177 0.71 4.72 14.04
C GLU A 177 -0.58 3.90 14.03
N GLU A 178 -0.82 3.10 12.98
CA GLU A 178 -1.97 2.19 12.86
C GLU A 178 -1.99 1.15 14.00
N VAL A 179 -0.87 0.49 14.29
CA VAL A 179 -0.76 -0.46 15.41
C VAL A 179 -1.01 0.22 16.75
N ARG A 180 -0.46 1.43 16.95
CA ARG A 180 -0.67 2.19 18.19
C ARG A 180 -2.13 2.57 18.38
N GLU A 181 -2.81 3.04 17.34
CA GLU A 181 -4.23 3.37 17.39
C GLU A 181 -5.08 2.14 17.70
N ASN A 182 -4.80 1.01 17.05
CA ASN A 182 -5.48 -0.25 17.31
C ASN A 182 -5.28 -0.74 18.75
N ASN A 183 -4.07 -0.63 19.31
CA ASN A 183 -3.79 -0.98 20.70
C ASN A 183 -4.49 -0.04 21.69
N MET A 184 -4.55 1.27 21.39
CA MET A 184 -5.31 2.23 22.21
C MET A 184 -6.83 2.01 22.13
N LEU A 185 -7.32 1.40 21.04
CA LEU A 185 -8.70 0.95 20.90
C LEU A 185 -8.93 -0.37 21.65
N SER A 186 -7.99 -1.32 21.63
CA SER A 186 -8.09 -2.56 22.42
C SER A 186 -8.08 -2.30 23.93
N ASP A 187 -7.34 -1.29 24.41
CA ASP A 187 -7.38 -0.85 25.81
C ASP A 187 -8.75 -0.25 26.22
N LYS A 188 -9.65 0.00 25.25
CA LYS A 188 -11.03 0.45 25.48
C LYS A 188 -12.07 -0.65 25.26
N PHE A 189 -11.69 -1.84 24.79
CA PHE A 189 -12.60 -2.93 24.48
C PHE A 189 -12.05 -4.26 24.99
N ASP A 190 -12.69 -4.82 26.03
CA ASP A 190 -12.31 -6.09 26.67
C ASP A 190 -12.54 -7.36 25.81
N LEU A 191 -12.82 -7.22 24.50
CA LEU A 191 -13.17 -8.35 23.63
C LEU A 191 -12.26 -8.42 22.41
N VAL A 192 -11.24 -9.28 22.49
CA VAL A 192 -10.44 -9.70 21.32
C VAL A 192 -11.21 -10.83 20.62
N VAL A 193 -11.81 -10.52 19.47
CA VAL A 193 -12.41 -11.56 18.61
C VAL A 193 -11.31 -12.16 17.74
N ILE A 194 -10.82 -13.33 18.13
CA ILE A 194 -9.88 -14.13 17.31
C ILE A 194 -10.74 -14.96 16.35
N PHE A 195 -10.59 -14.72 15.05
CA PHE A 195 -11.27 -15.51 14.03
C PHE A 195 -10.35 -16.64 13.57
N ASP A 196 -10.76 -17.90 13.75
CA ASP A 196 -10.03 -19.07 13.23
C ASP A 196 -10.12 -19.20 11.69
N LYS A 197 -10.88 -18.33 11.01
CA LYS A 197 -11.05 -18.26 9.55
C LYS A 197 -11.21 -16.81 9.09
N PRO A 198 -10.80 -16.45 7.86
CA PRO A 198 -11.02 -15.09 7.34
C PRO A 198 -12.52 -14.78 7.24
N VAL A 199 -12.98 -13.79 8.01
CA VAL A 199 -14.36 -13.27 7.97
C VAL A 199 -14.34 -11.90 7.29
N LEU A 200 -15.03 -11.78 6.15
CA LEU A 200 -15.29 -10.50 5.50
C LEU A 200 -16.32 -9.71 6.32
N PHE A 201 -15.95 -8.53 6.80
CA PHE A 201 -16.90 -7.57 7.35
C PHE A 201 -17.20 -6.46 6.34
N THR A 202 -18.49 -6.22 6.09
CA THR A 202 -18.96 -4.89 5.70
C THR A 202 -19.28 -4.13 6.99
N CYS A 203 -18.83 -2.88 7.10
CA CYS A 203 -18.83 -2.08 8.34
C CYS A 203 -20.22 -1.84 8.99
N GLU A 204 -21.33 -2.28 8.38
CA GLU A 204 -22.69 -2.02 8.86
C GLU A 204 -23.17 -2.96 9.99
N ARG A 205 -22.40 -3.98 10.39
CA ARG A 205 -22.88 -5.05 11.30
C ARG A 205 -22.19 -5.17 12.67
N LEU A 206 -21.58 -4.11 13.19
CA LEU A 206 -21.17 -4.06 14.61
C LEU A 206 -22.36 -3.78 15.57
N ASN A 207 -23.50 -4.45 15.37
CA ASN A 207 -24.57 -4.44 16.35
C ASN A 207 -24.31 -5.54 17.39
N ARG A 208 -23.88 -5.13 18.58
CA ARG A 208 -23.37 -5.97 19.68
C ARG A 208 -24.34 -7.02 20.23
N ASN A 209 -25.59 -7.03 19.78
CA ASN A 209 -26.65 -7.89 20.32
C ASN A 209 -26.99 -9.10 19.42
N LEU A 210 -26.26 -9.31 18.32
CA LEU A 210 -26.51 -10.42 17.41
C LEU A 210 -25.29 -11.34 17.35
N PRO A 211 -25.39 -12.60 17.81
CA PRO A 211 -24.36 -13.60 17.57
C PRO A 211 -24.19 -13.78 16.06
N ILE A 212 -22.94 -13.74 15.59
CA ILE A 212 -22.57 -14.05 14.22
C ILE A 212 -22.43 -15.57 14.13
N GLU A 213 -23.21 -16.18 13.25
CA GLU A 213 -23.21 -17.62 13.02
C GLU A 213 -21.81 -18.06 12.52
N GLY A 214 -21.20 -19.03 13.22
CA GLY A 214 -19.86 -19.54 12.89
C GLY A 214 -18.69 -18.81 13.56
N VAL A 215 -18.95 -17.79 14.39
CA VAL A 215 -17.92 -17.12 15.21
C VAL A 215 -18.01 -17.65 16.64
N ASN A 216 -16.88 -18.18 17.16
CA ASN A 216 -16.75 -18.54 18.56
C ASN A 216 -16.41 -17.28 19.37
N TYR A 217 -17.23 -16.97 20.37
CA TYR A 217 -17.00 -15.85 21.28
C TYR A 217 -16.28 -16.38 22.52
N TYR A 218 -15.06 -15.92 22.75
CA TYR A 218 -14.32 -16.23 23.97
C TYR A 218 -14.41 -15.03 24.91
N GLU A 219 -15.15 -15.17 26.01
CA GLU A 219 -15.06 -14.20 27.11
C GLU A 219 -13.78 -14.47 27.89
N PHE A 220 -12.82 -13.55 27.82
CA PHE A 220 -11.68 -13.54 28.72
C PHE A 220 -12.05 -12.68 29.94
N SER A 221 -12.54 -13.32 31.00
CA SER A 221 -12.58 -12.67 32.30
C SER A 221 -11.17 -12.69 32.90
N ASN A 222 -10.54 -11.51 32.96
CA ASN A 222 -9.44 -11.32 33.89
C ASN A 222 -10.04 -11.34 35.30
N ASN A 223 -10.00 -12.50 35.96
CA ASN A 223 -10.18 -12.57 37.40
C ASN A 223 -8.99 -11.86 38.05
N ALA A 224 -9.20 -10.61 38.45
CA ALA A 224 -8.47 -9.92 39.50
C ALA A 224 -9.47 -9.48 40.57
#